data_AF-A0A5J4LHM8-F1
#
_entry.id   AF-A0A5J4LHM8-F1
#
_cell.length_a   1.000
_cell.length_b   1.000
_cell.length_c   1.000
_cell.angle_alpha   90.00
_cell.angle_beta   90.00
_cell.angle_gamma   90.00
#
_symmetry.space_group_name_H-M   'P 1'
#
loop_
_entity.id
_entity.type
_entity.pdbx_description
1 polymer ?
#
loop_
_entity_poly.entity_id
_entity_poly.type
_entity_poly.pdbx_seq_one_letter_code
_entity_poly.pdbx_strand_id
1 'polypeptide(L)'
;MARPCDPRRRTEILDAVIAHLAETGIAHLSLRPPARALGHSTRVLTHHFADKDALITAVLAAAGRLGGRVPEFLADRADFVAGALRARGLAPDAARVHATFLNSAYAGLQADVLVTGDRARTEAAPAELCALADSWTRA
;
A
#
# COMPACT_ATOMS: atom_id res chain seq x y z
N MET A 1 -10.70 -29.46 10.70
CA MET A 1 -11.02 -28.11 11.23
C MET A 1 -9.78 -27.23 11.08
N ALA A 2 -9.83 -26.19 10.27
CA ALA A 2 -8.72 -25.25 10.12
C ALA A 2 -8.62 -24.39 11.39
N ARG A 3 -7.44 -24.33 12.00
CA ARG A 3 -7.17 -23.51 13.18
C ARG A 3 -7.37 -22.04 12.81
N PRO A 4 -8.11 -21.22 13.58
CA PRO A 4 -8.30 -19.81 13.24
C PRO A 4 -6.94 -19.11 13.19
N CYS A 5 -6.67 -18.38 12.10
CA CYS A 5 -5.44 -17.58 11.98
C CYS A 5 -5.33 -16.60 13.15
N ASP A 6 -4.23 -16.67 13.89
CA ASP A 6 -3.97 -15.82 15.06
C ASP A 6 -3.90 -14.32 14.65
N PRO A 7 -4.84 -13.47 15.13
CA PRO A 7 -4.86 -12.04 14.83
C PRO A 7 -3.65 -11.27 15.35
N ARG A 8 -3.07 -11.69 16.49
CA ARG A 8 -1.85 -11.07 17.04
C ARG A 8 -0.66 -11.37 16.16
N ARG A 9 -0.52 -12.62 15.74
CA ARG A 9 0.54 -13.06 14.82
C ARG A 9 0.46 -12.35 13.47
N ARG A 10 -0.75 -12.19 12.94
CA ARG A 10 -0.98 -11.43 11.70
C ARG A 10 -0.48 -9.99 11.84
N THR A 11 -0.69 -9.37 13.00
CA THR A 11 -0.24 -8.00 13.30
C THR A 11 1.28 -7.91 13.43
N GLU A 12 1.92 -8.83 14.16
CA GLU A 12 3.39 -8.91 14.29
C GLU A 12 4.08 -9.04 12.91
N ILE A 13 3.51 -9.86 12.03
CA ILE A 13 4.03 -10.03 10.67
C ILE A 13 3.88 -8.74 9.86
N LEU A 14 2.73 -8.08 9.96
CA LEU A 14 2.49 -6.80 9.30
C LEU A 14 3.49 -5.74 9.74
N ASP A 15 3.74 -5.61 11.04
CA ASP A 15 4.68 -4.62 11.59
C ASP A 15 6.11 -4.89 11.11
N ALA A 16 6.53 -6.16 11.07
CA ALA A 16 7.85 -6.54 10.56
C ALA A 16 8.00 -6.29 9.05
N VAL A 17 6.96 -6.58 8.26
CA VAL A 17 6.94 -6.30 6.81
C VAL A 17 7.03 -4.80 6.56
N ILE A 18 6.27 -4.01 7.31
CA ILE A 18 6.27 -2.56 7.26
C ILE A 18 7.66 -2.00 7.61
N ALA A 19 8.28 -2.47 8.69
CA ALA A 19 9.59 -1.99 9.10
C ALA A 19 10.64 -2.24 8.01
N HIS A 20 10.59 -3.41 7.38
CA HIS A 20 11.46 -3.73 6.26
C HIS A 20 11.20 -2.84 5.03
N LEU A 21 9.92 -2.59 4.72
CA LEU A 21 9.53 -1.72 3.60
C LEU A 21 9.90 -0.26 3.81
N ALA A 22 9.92 0.23 5.05
CA ALA A 22 10.42 1.56 5.37
C ALA A 22 11.91 1.69 5.04
N GLU A 23 12.69 0.60 5.18
CA GLU A 23 14.13 0.59 4.89
C GLU A 23 14.46 0.35 3.41
N THR A 24 13.65 -0.45 2.70
CA THR A 24 13.98 -0.89 1.33
C THR A 24 13.06 -0.35 0.24
N GLY A 25 11.96 0.32 0.60
CA GLY A 25 10.92 0.74 -0.34
C GLY A 25 10.06 -0.41 -0.86
N ILE A 26 8.95 -0.07 -1.53
CA ILE A 26 7.93 -1.04 -1.98
C ILE A 26 8.41 -1.93 -3.13
N ALA A 27 9.40 -1.47 -3.91
CA ALA A 27 9.97 -2.20 -5.04
C ALA A 27 10.56 -3.57 -4.62
N HIS A 28 10.96 -3.71 -3.35
CA HIS A 28 11.60 -4.91 -2.80
C HIS A 28 10.70 -5.72 -1.88
N LEU A 29 9.37 -5.55 -1.96
CA LEU A 29 8.41 -6.28 -1.13
C LEU A 29 8.63 -7.81 -1.17
N SER A 30 8.95 -8.37 -0.01
CA SER A 30 9.18 -9.81 0.17
C SER A 30 8.75 -10.27 1.57
N LEU A 31 8.24 -11.50 1.66
CA LEU A 31 7.93 -12.17 2.93
C LEU A 31 9.17 -12.76 3.60
N ARG A 32 10.28 -12.92 2.87
CA ARG A 32 11.46 -13.62 3.38
C ARG A 32 12.22 -12.83 4.47
N PRO A 33 12.46 -11.52 4.33
CA PRO A 33 13.09 -10.71 5.38
C PRO A 33 12.27 -10.63 6.69
N PRO A 34 10.96 -10.33 6.68
CA PRO A 34 10.17 -10.33 7.91
C PRO A 34 10.01 -11.73 8.52
N ALA A 35 9.98 -12.79 7.71
CA ALA A 35 10.04 -14.16 8.23
C ALA A 35 11.33 -14.41 9.03
N ARG A 36 12.50 -14.02 8.48
CA ARG A 36 13.78 -14.13 9.20
C ARG A 36 13.82 -13.27 10.45
N ALA A 37 13.33 -12.03 10.38
CA ALA A 37 13.30 -11.11 11.52
C ALA A 37 12.45 -11.65 12.68
N LEU A 38 11.36 -12.35 12.38
CA LEU A 38 10.48 -12.97 13.38
C LEU A 38 10.91 -14.40 13.76
N GLY A 39 11.98 -14.95 13.17
CA GLY A 39 12.45 -16.31 13.42
C GLY A 39 11.53 -17.42 12.85
N HIS A 40 10.67 -17.10 11.89
CA HIS A 40 9.73 -18.05 11.28
C HIS A 40 10.09 -18.41 9.84
N SER A 41 9.58 -19.54 9.38
CA SER A 41 9.65 -19.87 7.96
C SER A 41 8.63 -19.05 7.17
N THR A 42 8.94 -18.77 5.90
CA THR A 42 8.03 -18.05 4.99
C THR A 42 6.68 -18.75 4.85
N ARG A 43 6.65 -20.09 5.01
CA ARG A 43 5.43 -20.91 4.95
C ARG A 43 4.43 -20.62 6.08
N VAL A 44 4.93 -20.24 7.26
CA VAL A 44 4.08 -19.83 8.38
C VAL A 44 3.45 -18.47 8.08
N LEU A 45 4.19 -17.54 7.46
CA LEU A 45 3.66 -16.21 7.10
C LEU A 45 2.61 -16.27 5.99
N THR A 46 2.77 -17.16 5.00
CA THR A 46 1.77 -17.37 3.93
C THR A 46 0.46 -17.98 4.44
N HIS A 47 0.42 -18.51 5.67
CA HIS A 47 -0.84 -18.93 6.29
C HIS A 47 -1.72 -17.73 6.70
N HIS A 48 -1.11 -16.56 6.92
CA HIS A 48 -1.79 -15.34 7.36
C HIS A 48 -2.18 -14.40 6.21
N PHE A 49 -1.55 -14.54 5.04
CA PHE A 49 -1.84 -13.77 3.83
C PHE A 49 -1.98 -14.73 2.66
N ALA A 50 -3.17 -14.76 2.05
CA ALA A 50 -3.52 -15.71 0.99
C ALA A 50 -2.57 -15.61 -0.21
N ASP A 51 -2.14 -14.39 -0.53
CA ASP A 51 -1.22 -14.09 -1.62
C ASP A 51 -0.48 -12.75 -1.37
N LYS A 52 0.35 -12.36 -2.35
CA LYS A 52 1.09 -11.10 -2.31
C LYS A 52 0.18 -9.87 -2.32
N ASP A 53 -0.97 -9.94 -3.00
CA ASP A 53 -1.90 -8.82 -3.10
C ASP A 53 -2.65 -8.59 -1.78
N ALA A 54 -3.02 -9.66 -1.08
CA ALA A 54 -3.57 -9.63 0.27
C ALA A 54 -2.56 -9.06 1.27
N LEU A 55 -1.27 -9.37 1.11
CA LEU A 55 -0.20 -8.76 1.91
C LEU A 55 -0.06 -7.26 1.61
N ILE A 56 0.01 -6.88 0.32
CA ILE A 56 0.10 -5.47 -0.12
C ILE A 56 -1.08 -4.67 0.43
N THR A 57 -2.29 -5.20 0.26
CA THR A 57 -3.53 -4.58 0.76
C THR A 57 -3.48 -4.41 2.27
N ALA A 58 -3.04 -5.44 3.00
CA ALA A 58 -2.93 -5.36 4.44
C ALA A 58 -1.85 -4.37 4.90
N VAL A 59 -0.71 -4.30 4.21
CA VAL A 59 0.37 -3.34 4.48
C VAL A 59 -0.12 -1.92 4.23
N LEU A 60 -0.80 -1.67 3.12
CA LEU A 60 -1.32 -0.33 2.78
C LEU A 60 -2.40 0.13 3.76
N ALA A 61 -3.28 -0.78 4.18
CA ALA A 61 -4.28 -0.49 5.19
C ALA A 61 -3.70 -0.32 6.59
N ALA A 62 -2.62 -1.03 6.91
CA ALA A 62 -1.92 -0.88 8.16
C ALA A 62 -0.99 0.34 8.16
N ALA A 63 -0.60 0.86 6.99
CA ALA A 63 0.24 2.04 6.87
C ALA A 63 -0.39 3.23 7.60
N GLY A 64 -1.71 3.44 7.48
CA GLY A 64 -2.42 4.48 8.24
C GLY A 64 -2.36 4.35 9.77
N ARG A 65 -1.94 3.19 10.31
CA ARG A 65 -1.80 2.94 11.76
C ARG A 65 -0.39 3.22 12.30
N LEU A 66 0.57 3.49 11.42
CA LEU A 66 1.97 3.70 11.78
C LEU A 66 2.23 5.18 12.04
N GLY A 67 2.14 5.63 13.28
CA GLY A 67 2.57 6.98 13.64
C GLY A 67 4.01 7.25 13.17
N GLY A 68 4.18 8.13 12.18
CA GLY A 68 5.47 8.73 11.79
C GLY A 68 6.39 7.97 10.83
N ARG A 69 6.20 6.66 10.56
CA ARG A 69 7.01 5.88 9.56
C ARG A 69 6.39 5.79 8.16
N VAL A 70 5.18 6.32 8.04
CA VAL A 70 4.39 6.47 6.80
C VAL A 70 5.02 7.38 5.75
N PRO A 71 5.81 8.44 6.08
CA PRO A 71 6.29 9.38 5.10
C PRO A 71 7.12 8.74 3.99
N GLU A 72 8.12 7.90 4.27
CA GLU A 72 9.00 7.34 3.23
C GLU A 72 8.30 6.33 2.33
N PHE A 73 7.49 5.42 2.89
CA PHE A 73 6.78 4.41 2.10
C PHE A 73 5.67 5.02 1.22
N LEU A 74 4.93 6.01 1.72
CA LEU A 74 3.97 6.74 0.92
C LEU A 74 4.65 7.76 -0.01
N ALA A 75 5.80 8.33 0.39
CA ALA A 75 6.60 9.20 -0.47
C ALA A 75 7.12 8.43 -1.67
N ASP A 76 7.62 7.20 -1.53
CA ASP A 76 8.04 6.36 -2.67
C ASP A 76 6.92 6.18 -3.71
N ARG A 77 5.69 5.94 -3.24
CA ARG A 77 4.51 5.83 -4.12
C ARG A 77 4.10 7.18 -4.71
N ALA A 78 4.08 8.24 -3.91
CA ALA A 78 3.77 9.58 -4.37
C ALA A 78 4.85 10.09 -5.35
N ASP A 79 6.12 9.75 -5.16
CA ASP A 79 7.21 10.13 -6.05
C ASP A 79 7.15 9.38 -7.37
N PHE A 80 6.76 8.09 -7.36
CA PHE A 80 6.45 7.35 -8.58
C PHE A 80 5.33 8.02 -9.38
N VAL A 81 4.20 8.34 -8.72
CA VAL A 81 3.06 9.03 -9.37
C VAL A 81 3.46 10.43 -9.82
N ALA A 82 4.22 11.17 -9.02
CA ALA A 82 4.69 12.51 -9.37
C ALA A 82 5.65 12.46 -10.56
N GLY A 83 6.49 11.41 -10.68
CA GLY A 83 7.32 11.15 -11.84
C GLY A 83 6.49 10.91 -13.10
N ALA A 84 5.43 10.12 -13.00
CA ALA A 84 4.49 9.87 -14.12
C ALA A 84 3.75 11.15 -14.55
N LEU A 85 3.29 11.97 -13.60
CA LEU A 85 2.64 13.25 -13.88
C LEU A 85 3.60 14.26 -14.52
N ARG A 86 4.85 14.33 -14.05
CA ARG A 86 5.92 15.14 -14.67
C ARG A 86 6.19 14.72 -16.10
N ALA A 87 6.30 13.41 -16.35
CA ALA A 87 6.49 12.87 -17.71
C ALA A 87 5.35 13.22 -18.66
N ARG A 88 4.17 13.55 -18.12
CA ARG A 88 2.97 13.98 -18.84
C ARG A 88 2.79 15.51 -18.88
N GLY A 89 3.82 16.27 -18.51
CA GLY A 89 3.87 17.72 -18.69
C GLY A 89 3.50 18.55 -17.46
N LEU A 90 3.22 17.95 -16.30
CA LEU A 90 2.96 18.74 -15.08
C LEU A 90 4.25 19.33 -14.51
N ALA A 91 4.14 20.57 -14.03
CA ALA A 91 5.20 21.21 -13.26
C ALA A 91 5.55 20.38 -12.00
N PRO A 92 6.84 20.31 -11.60
CA PRO A 92 7.27 19.44 -10.49
C PRO A 92 6.53 19.64 -9.16
N ASP A 93 6.20 20.89 -8.81
CA ASP A 93 5.49 21.20 -7.57
C ASP A 93 4.02 20.78 -7.64
N ALA A 94 3.35 21.04 -8.76
CA ALA A 94 1.98 20.57 -9.00
C ALA A 94 1.92 19.03 -9.02
N ALA A 95 2.88 18.37 -9.67
CA ALA A 95 2.94 16.91 -9.73
C ALA A 95 3.08 16.26 -8.34
N ARG A 96 3.87 16.85 -7.44
CA ARG A 96 4.00 16.37 -6.05
C ARG A 96 2.70 16.50 -5.25
N VAL A 97 2.01 17.63 -5.39
CA VAL A 97 0.72 17.86 -4.73
C VAL A 97 -0.34 16.87 -5.24
N HIS A 98 -0.46 16.75 -6.56
CA HIS A 98 -1.41 15.84 -7.20
C HIS A 98 -1.12 14.37 -6.90
N ALA A 99 0.15 13.98 -6.86
CA ALA A 99 0.52 12.63 -6.48
C ALA A 99 0.18 12.30 -5.02
N THR A 100 0.42 13.24 -4.11
CA THR A 100 0.02 13.10 -2.70
C THR A 100 -1.50 12.89 -2.58
N PHE A 101 -2.28 13.67 -3.32
CA PHE A 101 -3.73 13.54 -3.37
C PHE A 101 -4.18 12.17 -3.89
N LEU A 102 -3.69 11.76 -5.06
CA LEU A 102 -4.07 10.47 -5.69
C LEU A 102 -3.71 9.29 -4.78
N ASN A 103 -2.52 9.33 -4.19
CA ASN A 103 -2.06 8.29 -3.28
C ASN A 103 -2.93 8.21 -2.01
N SER A 104 -3.30 9.38 -1.45
CA SER A 104 -4.17 9.43 -0.26
C SER A 104 -5.58 8.92 -0.56
N ALA A 105 -6.15 9.30 -1.72
CA ALA A 105 -7.45 8.82 -2.15
C ALA A 105 -7.45 7.30 -2.39
N TYR A 106 -6.42 6.78 -3.07
CA TYR A 106 -6.27 5.34 -3.31
C TYR A 106 -6.12 4.55 -2.01
N ALA A 107 -5.32 5.03 -1.05
CA ALA A 107 -5.18 4.41 0.27
C ALA A 107 -6.52 4.39 1.04
N GLY A 108 -7.31 5.47 0.94
CA GLY A 108 -8.66 5.55 1.51
C GLY A 108 -9.60 4.48 0.94
N LEU A 109 -9.59 4.26 -0.37
CA LEU A 109 -10.40 3.21 -1.02
C LEU A 109 -10.00 1.80 -0.55
N GLN A 110 -8.70 1.56 -0.36
CA GLN A 110 -8.23 0.28 0.18
C GLN A 110 -8.66 0.05 1.62
N ALA A 111 -8.64 1.09 2.44
CA ALA A 111 -9.18 1.01 3.80
C ALA A 111 -10.69 0.76 3.78
N ASP A 112 -11.43 1.41 2.87
CA ASP A 112 -12.88 1.25 2.71
C ASP A 112 -13.27 -0.20 2.36
N VAL A 113 -12.54 -0.85 1.44
CA VAL A 113 -12.71 -2.30 1.15
C VAL A 113 -12.62 -3.15 2.42
N LEU A 114 -11.65 -2.85 3.28
CA LEU A 114 -11.40 -3.66 4.47
C LEU A 114 -12.43 -3.44 5.57
N VAL A 115 -12.97 -2.22 5.66
CA VAL A 115 -14.00 -1.87 6.63
C VAL A 115 -15.37 -2.37 6.19
N THR A 116 -15.71 -2.21 4.91
CA THR A 116 -17.08 -2.44 4.40
C THR A 116 -17.24 -3.76 3.65
N GLY A 117 -16.17 -4.32 3.10
CA GLY A 117 -16.20 -5.49 2.23
C GLY A 117 -16.79 -5.24 0.84
N ASP A 118 -17.23 -4.01 0.54
CA ASP A 118 -17.90 -3.64 -0.71
C ASP A 118 -16.88 -3.45 -1.84
N ARG A 119 -16.48 -4.58 -2.45
CA ARG A 119 -15.52 -4.61 -3.55
C ARG A 119 -16.06 -3.98 -4.83
N ALA A 120 -17.35 -4.12 -5.12
CA ALA A 120 -17.92 -3.60 -6.36
C ALA A 120 -17.81 -2.07 -6.44
N ARG A 121 -18.13 -1.37 -5.34
CA ARG A 121 -18.00 0.09 -5.27
C ARG A 121 -16.54 0.56 -5.33
N THR A 122 -15.67 -0.11 -4.57
CA THR A 122 -14.28 0.31 -4.37
C THR A 122 -13.36 -0.07 -5.53
N GLU A 123 -13.69 -1.09 -6.33
CA GLU A 123 -12.98 -1.44 -7.56
C GLU A 123 -13.37 -0.53 -8.74
N ALA A 124 -14.53 0.14 -8.68
CA ALA A 124 -14.93 1.15 -9.66
C ALA A 124 -14.22 2.51 -9.47
N ALA A 125 -13.95 2.90 -8.22
CA ALA A 125 -13.39 4.20 -7.88
C ALA A 125 -11.97 4.50 -8.42
N PRO A 126 -11.05 3.53 -8.62
CA PRO A 126 -9.76 3.78 -9.27
C PRO A 126 -9.87 4.34 -10.69
N ALA A 127 -10.92 4.00 -11.44
CA ALA A 127 -11.12 4.54 -12.78
C ALA A 127 -11.35 6.07 -12.74
N GLU A 128 -12.09 6.55 -11.74
CA GLU A 128 -12.31 7.98 -11.49
C GLU A 128 -11.00 8.70 -11.13
N LEU A 129 -10.14 8.06 -10.32
CA LEU A 129 -8.82 8.62 -9.99
C LEU A 129 -7.92 8.75 -11.23
N CYS A 130 -7.95 7.77 -12.13
CA CYS A 130 -7.23 7.85 -13.40
C CYS A 130 -7.79 8.97 -14.30
N ALA A 131 -9.12 9.09 -14.42
CA ALA A 131 -9.75 10.14 -15.22
C ALA A 131 -9.41 11.55 -14.69
N LEU A 132 -9.35 11.70 -13.37
CA LEU A 132 -8.92 12.93 -12.71
C LEU A 132 -7.43 13.21 -12.93
N ALA A 133 -6.56 12.21 -12.82
CA ALA A 133 -5.15 12.37 -13.11
C ALA A 133 -4.92 12.82 -14.58
N ASP A 134 -5.70 12.23 -15.50
CA ASP A 134 -5.67 12.59 -16.90
C ASP A 134 -6.12 14.05 -17.12
N SER A 135 -7.09 14.57 -16.35
CA SER A 135 -7.58 15.95 -16.52
C SER A 135 -6.53 17.01 -16.17
N TRP A 136 -5.59 16.71 -15.28
CA TRP A 136 -4.48 17.63 -14.97
C TRP A 136 -3.41 17.68 -16.05
N THR A 137 -3.29 16.59 -16.82
CA THR A 137 -2.24 16.41 -17.84
C THR A 137 -2.73 16.67 -19.26
N ARG A 138 -4.04 16.79 -19.46
CA ARG A 138 -4.64 17.15 -20.74
C ARG A 138 -4.47 18.66 -20.95
N ALA A 139 -3.63 19.01 -21.93
CA ALA A 139 -3.44 20.38 -22.41
C ALA A 139 -4.71 20.95 -23.03
#